data_AF-A0A327KFL1-F1
#
_entry.id   AF-A0A327KFL1-F1
#
_cell.length_a   1.000
_cell.length_b   1.000
_cell.length_c   1.000
_cell.angle_alpha   90.00
_cell.angle_beta   90.00
_cell.angle_gamma   90.00
#
_symmetry.space_group_name_H-M   'P 1'
#
loop_
_entity.id
_entity.type
_entity.pdbx_description
1 polymer ?
#
loop_
_entity_poly.entity_id
_entity_poly.type
_entity_poly.pdbx_seq_one_letter_code
_entity_poly.pdbx_strand_id
1 'polypeptide(L)'
;MDTVPTTASSASGPSKTRLSAAALPALAGAYVLAIELPGPVPLRLAGRMAGSLPAGRFLYCGSARGPGGLRARIARHLRRRKTLRWHVDRLTTRGRVVAVWAVPGGDECDLVAALAGLPVPVRGFGASDCTRCASHLLAWPDGVALPLGPPTLSAG
;
A
#
# COMPACT_ATOMS: atom_id res chain seq x y z
N MET A 1 14.63 38.81 41.90
CA MET A 1 15.28 37.52 41.60
C MET A 1 14.14 36.53 41.52
N ASP A 2 13.37 36.52 40.43
CA ASP A 2 12.14 35.74 40.38
C ASP A 2 12.02 35.08 39.01
N THR A 3 12.59 33.89 38.95
CA THR A 3 12.53 33.00 37.79
C THR A 3 11.19 32.26 37.85
N VAL A 4 10.30 32.55 36.91
CA VAL A 4 9.10 31.73 36.67
C VAL A 4 9.53 30.48 35.87
N PRO A 5 9.27 29.25 36.34
CA PRO A 5 9.46 28.08 35.49
C PRO A 5 8.22 27.92 34.60
N THR A 6 8.37 28.20 33.31
CA THR A 6 7.44 27.73 32.27
C THR A 6 7.61 26.22 32.13
N THR A 7 6.61 25.46 32.58
CA THR A 7 6.48 24.05 32.26
C THR A 7 6.12 23.90 30.78
N ALA A 8 7.08 23.42 29.98
CA ALA A 8 6.81 22.95 28.64
C ALA A 8 5.98 21.66 28.75
N SER A 9 4.70 21.76 28.37
CA SER A 9 3.79 20.63 28.26
C SER A 9 4.13 19.81 27.02
N SER A 10 4.64 18.60 27.22
CA SER A 10 4.90 17.64 26.15
C SER A 10 3.59 17.08 25.60
N ALA A 11 3.17 17.56 24.43
CA ALA A 11 2.11 16.91 23.66
C ALA A 11 2.67 15.63 23.02
N SER A 12 2.49 14.50 23.70
CA SER A 12 2.67 13.16 23.11
C SER A 12 1.51 12.91 22.14
N GLY A 13 1.72 13.21 20.85
CA GLY A 13 0.77 12.82 19.80
C GLY A 13 0.59 11.30 19.76
N PRO A 14 -0.55 10.77 19.30
CA PRO A 14 -0.78 9.33 19.27
C PRO A 14 0.30 8.67 18.41
N SER A 15 1.07 7.77 19.03
CA SER A 15 2.04 6.90 18.37
C SER A 15 1.31 6.11 17.29
N LYS A 16 1.40 6.54 16.02
CA LYS A 16 0.80 5.84 14.89
C LYS A 16 1.36 4.42 14.83
N THR A 17 0.56 3.43 15.25
CA THR A 17 0.97 2.03 15.28
C THR A 17 1.39 1.59 13.88
N ARG A 18 2.60 1.05 13.79
CA ARG A 18 3.17 0.61 12.52
C ARG A 18 2.67 -0.79 12.23
N LEU A 19 2.12 -1.00 11.03
CA LEU A 19 1.75 -2.34 10.58
C LEU A 19 2.95 -3.28 10.61
N SER A 20 2.73 -4.47 11.18
CA SER A 20 3.69 -5.57 11.20
C SER A 20 3.12 -6.77 10.45
N ALA A 21 3.95 -7.38 9.60
CA ALA A 21 3.59 -8.58 8.85
C ALA A 21 3.78 -9.88 9.66
N ALA A 22 4.20 -9.83 10.92
CA ALA A 22 4.58 -11.02 11.69
C ALA A 22 3.47 -12.09 11.75
N ALA A 23 2.21 -11.65 11.88
CA ALA A 23 1.02 -12.50 11.96
C ALA A 23 0.53 -13.04 10.60
N LEU A 24 1.12 -12.62 9.48
CA LEU A 24 0.69 -13.08 8.15
C LEU A 24 1.21 -14.49 7.84
N PRO A 25 0.45 -15.30 7.07
CA PRO A 25 0.89 -16.62 6.65
C PRO A 25 2.10 -16.54 5.70
N ALA A 26 3.01 -17.52 5.80
CA ALA A 26 4.13 -17.69 4.87
C ALA A 26 3.73 -18.49 3.61
N LEU A 27 2.47 -18.38 3.20
CA LEU A 27 1.90 -19.09 2.05
C LEU A 27 1.92 -18.21 0.81
N ALA A 28 1.93 -18.84 -0.36
CA ALA A 28 1.72 -18.14 -1.62
C ALA A 28 0.28 -17.59 -1.70
N GLY A 29 0.08 -16.51 -2.45
CA GLY A 29 -1.23 -15.93 -2.66
C GLY A 29 -1.17 -14.51 -3.22
N ALA A 30 -2.24 -13.76 -3.02
CA ALA A 30 -2.37 -12.37 -3.43
C ALA A 30 -2.74 -11.46 -2.26
N TYR A 31 -2.58 -10.16 -2.44
CA TYR A 31 -2.86 -9.17 -1.40
C TYR A 31 -3.30 -7.83 -1.99
N VAL A 32 -4.02 -7.06 -1.17
CA VAL A 32 -4.31 -5.65 -1.42
C VAL A 32 -3.60 -4.80 -0.37
N LEU A 33 -2.88 -3.76 -0.81
CA LEU A 33 -2.35 -2.71 0.07
C LEU A 33 -3.21 -1.45 -0.08
N ALA A 34 -3.78 -0.94 1.01
CA ALA A 34 -4.30 0.43 1.05
C ALA A 34 -3.18 1.39 1.41
N ILE A 35 -2.93 2.36 0.52
CA ILE A 35 -1.81 3.30 0.61
C ILE A 35 -2.35 4.73 0.60
N GLU A 36 -1.97 5.50 1.61
CA GLU A 36 -2.17 6.94 1.68
C GLU A 36 -0.92 7.68 1.25
N LEU A 37 -1.02 8.52 0.22
CA LEU A 37 0.02 9.44 -0.20
C LEU A 37 -0.25 10.82 0.41
N PRO A 38 0.66 11.37 1.23
CA PRO A 38 0.51 12.72 1.80
C PRO A 38 0.82 13.84 0.80
N GLY A 39 1.35 13.50 -0.38
CA GLY A 39 1.82 14.44 -1.39
C GLY A 39 2.07 13.74 -2.71
N PRO A 40 2.35 14.50 -3.78
CA PRO A 40 2.53 13.92 -5.10
C PRO A 40 3.75 12.99 -5.19
N VAL A 41 3.61 11.89 -5.92
CA VAL A 41 4.68 10.90 -6.13
C VAL A 41 4.96 10.73 -7.63
N PRO A 42 6.15 11.11 -8.12
CA PRO A 42 6.51 10.89 -9.51
C PRO A 42 6.67 9.41 -9.82
N LEU A 43 6.12 8.99 -10.94
CA LEU A 43 6.12 7.61 -11.38
C LEU A 43 7.04 7.37 -12.55
N ARG A 44 7.67 6.18 -12.52
CA ARG A 44 8.37 5.62 -13.65
C ARG A 44 7.89 4.21 -13.91
N LEU A 45 7.47 3.95 -15.14
CA LEU A 45 7.09 2.64 -15.67
C LEU A 45 8.03 2.29 -16.81
N ALA A 46 8.59 1.07 -16.82
CA ALA A 46 9.55 0.62 -17.83
C ALA A 46 10.71 1.62 -18.09
N GLY A 47 11.21 2.26 -17.02
CA GLY A 47 12.29 3.24 -17.09
C GLY A 47 11.90 4.65 -17.58
N ARG A 48 10.68 4.85 -18.08
CA ARG A 48 10.18 6.14 -18.60
C ARG A 48 9.30 6.85 -17.58
N MET A 49 9.26 8.18 -17.63
CA MET A 49 8.33 8.97 -16.81
C MET A 49 6.89 8.65 -17.22
N ALA A 50 6.07 8.25 -16.26
CA ALA A 50 4.67 7.85 -16.48
C ALA A 50 3.67 8.84 -15.86
N GLY A 51 4.14 10.02 -15.45
CA GLY A 51 3.36 11.04 -14.76
C GLY A 51 3.63 11.08 -13.25
N SER A 52 2.67 11.63 -12.51
CA SER A 52 2.71 11.75 -11.05
C SER A 52 1.37 11.33 -10.47
N LEU A 53 1.38 10.60 -9.35
CA LEU A 53 0.18 10.39 -8.54
C LEU A 53 0.01 11.59 -7.61
N PRO A 54 -1.20 12.17 -7.50
CA PRO A 54 -1.45 13.20 -6.50
C PRO A 54 -1.47 12.60 -5.08
N ALA A 55 -1.55 13.48 -4.08
CA ALA A 55 -1.96 13.06 -2.73
C ALA A 55 -3.32 12.36 -2.79
N GLY A 56 -3.54 11.36 -1.94
CA GLY A 56 -4.78 10.59 -1.93
C GLY A 56 -4.60 9.14 -1.49
N ARG A 57 -5.66 8.36 -1.66
CA ARG A 57 -5.72 6.95 -1.26
C ARG A 57 -5.73 6.05 -2.48
N PHE A 58 -4.99 4.96 -2.38
CA PHE A 58 -4.81 4.01 -3.48
C PHE A 58 -4.86 2.58 -2.97
N LEU A 59 -5.40 1.69 -3.79
CA LEU A 59 -5.34 0.24 -3.57
C LEU A 59 -4.37 -0.36 -4.58
N TYR A 60 -3.43 -1.16 -4.09
CA TYR A 60 -2.52 -1.93 -4.94
C TYR A 60 -2.78 -3.42 -4.75
N CYS A 61 -3.12 -4.11 -5.83
CA CYS A 61 -3.23 -5.56 -5.86
C CYS A 61 -1.89 -6.17 -6.27
N GLY A 62 -1.43 -7.18 -5.55
CA GLY A 62 -0.14 -7.82 -5.85
C GLY A 62 -0.11 -9.29 -5.49
N SER A 63 0.81 -10.01 -6.12
CA SER A 63 1.08 -11.43 -5.84
C SER A 63 2.33 -11.67 -4.98
N ALA A 64 2.30 -12.77 -4.23
CA ALA A 64 3.35 -13.22 -3.34
C ALA A 64 3.69 -14.70 -3.59
N ARG A 65 4.30 -14.99 -4.74
CA ARG A 65 4.64 -16.36 -5.19
C ARG A 65 6.07 -16.82 -4.82
N GLY A 66 6.87 -15.94 -4.22
CA GLY A 66 8.27 -16.23 -3.86
C GLY A 66 8.46 -16.82 -2.45
N PRO A 67 9.71 -17.12 -2.06
CA PRO A 67 10.04 -17.64 -0.74
C PRO A 67 9.48 -16.78 0.40
N GLY A 68 8.88 -17.44 1.40
CA GLY A 68 8.24 -16.79 2.55
C GLY A 68 6.86 -16.17 2.26
N GLY A 69 6.37 -16.28 1.02
CA GLY A 69 4.98 -15.99 0.65
C GLY A 69 4.49 -14.58 0.99
N LEU A 70 3.21 -14.49 1.34
CA LEU A 70 2.52 -13.26 1.72
C LEU A 70 3.27 -12.51 2.83
N ARG A 71 3.67 -13.20 3.89
CA ARG A 71 4.45 -12.62 5.00
C ARG A 71 5.68 -11.88 4.51
N ALA A 72 6.53 -12.53 3.72
CA ALA A 72 7.79 -11.93 3.26
C ALA A 72 7.56 -10.78 2.27
N ARG A 73 6.65 -10.94 1.31
CA ARG A 73 6.35 -9.91 0.30
C ARG A 73 5.73 -8.66 0.95
N ILE A 74 4.72 -8.84 1.80
CA ILE A 74 4.06 -7.72 2.47
C ILE A 74 5.03 -7.06 3.47
N ALA A 75 5.78 -7.83 4.26
CA ALA A 75 6.81 -7.27 5.15
C ALA A 75 7.78 -6.35 4.40
N ARG A 76 8.20 -6.73 3.20
CA ARG A 76 9.02 -5.88 2.35
C ARG A 76 8.31 -4.56 2.02
N HIS A 77 7.05 -4.62 1.57
CA HIS A 77 6.30 -3.41 1.21
C HIS A 77 6.04 -2.49 2.42
N LEU A 78 5.94 -3.04 3.64
CA LEU A 78 5.80 -2.24 4.87
C LEU A 78 7.11 -1.54 5.32
N ARG A 79 8.29 -2.00 4.88
CA ARG A 79 9.57 -1.33 5.19
C ARG A 79 9.61 0.06 4.53
N ARG A 80 10.18 1.07 5.19
CA ARG A 80 10.35 2.41 4.58
C ARG A 80 11.65 2.54 3.81
N ARG A 81 12.75 2.12 4.42
CA ARG A 81 14.08 2.12 3.78
C ARG A 81 14.26 0.79 3.07
N LYS A 82 14.32 0.81 1.74
CA LYS A 82 14.55 -0.36 0.88
C LYS A 82 15.00 0.09 -0.50
N THR A 83 15.72 -0.77 -1.20
CA THR A 83 15.94 -0.61 -2.65
C THR A 83 14.61 -0.77 -3.38
N LEU A 84 14.29 0.16 -4.28
CA LEU A 84 13.10 0.11 -5.11
C LEU A 84 13.24 -1.02 -6.13
N ARG A 85 12.41 -2.06 -6.01
CA ARG A 85 12.40 -3.19 -6.96
C ARG A 85 11.06 -3.33 -7.68
N TRP A 86 9.96 -3.03 -7.00
CA TRP A 86 8.61 -3.08 -7.56
C TRP A 86 8.02 -1.68 -7.74
N HIS A 87 7.09 -1.51 -8.68
CA HIS A 87 6.44 -0.21 -8.91
C HIS A 87 5.83 0.36 -7.62
N VAL A 88 5.15 -0.48 -6.83
CA VAL A 88 4.53 -0.11 -5.55
C VAL A 88 5.55 0.29 -4.46
N ASP A 89 6.84 -0.06 -4.61
CA ASP A 89 7.86 0.40 -3.66
C ASP A 89 7.99 1.94 -3.70
N ARG A 90 7.77 2.58 -4.87
CA ARG A 90 7.79 4.05 -4.98
C ARG A 90 6.73 4.71 -4.11
N LEU A 91 5.56 4.07 -4.01
CA LEU A 91 4.42 4.53 -3.22
C LEU A 91 4.66 4.22 -1.74
N THR A 92 4.99 2.99 -1.39
CA THR A 92 5.15 2.58 0.03
C THR A 92 6.37 3.20 0.71
N THR A 93 7.36 3.68 -0.03
CA THR A 93 8.46 4.46 0.54
C THR A 93 8.04 5.90 0.87
N ARG A 94 7.13 6.50 0.09
CA ARG A 94 6.68 7.91 0.23
C ARG A 94 5.34 8.11 0.93
N GLY A 95 4.49 7.09 0.97
CA GLY A 95 3.14 7.09 1.56
C GLY A 95 2.94 5.96 2.56
N ARG A 96 1.90 6.02 3.38
CA ARG A 96 1.64 5.08 4.48
C ARG A 96 0.75 3.94 4.00
N VAL A 97 1.16 2.70 4.26
CA VAL A 97 0.23 1.56 4.16
C VAL A 97 -0.66 1.59 5.41
N VAL A 98 -1.97 1.70 5.21
CA VAL A 98 -2.95 1.85 6.30
C VAL A 98 -3.75 0.59 6.55
N ALA A 99 -3.92 -0.25 5.52
CA ALA A 99 -4.55 -1.55 5.66
C ALA A 99 -3.96 -2.55 4.66
N VAL A 100 -4.08 -3.83 4.98
CA VAL A 100 -3.67 -4.96 4.13
C VAL A 100 -4.73 -6.04 4.18
N TRP A 101 -5.10 -6.56 3.02
CA TRP A 101 -5.86 -7.80 2.87
C TRP A 101 -4.93 -8.85 2.30
N ALA A 102 -4.73 -9.95 3.02
CA ALA A 102 -3.91 -11.08 2.56
C ALA A 102 -4.83 -12.26 2.22
N VAL A 103 -4.70 -12.79 1.00
CA VAL A 103 -5.52 -13.87 0.47
C VAL A 103 -4.61 -15.05 0.09
N PRO A 104 -4.39 -16.01 1.01
CA PRO A 104 -3.65 -17.24 0.71
C PRO A 104 -4.29 -17.97 -0.48
N GLY A 105 -3.46 -18.43 -1.42
CA GLY A 105 -3.93 -19.09 -2.65
C GLY A 105 -4.66 -18.18 -3.64
N GLY A 106 -4.88 -16.89 -3.32
CA GLY A 106 -5.58 -15.96 -4.20
C GLY A 106 -4.77 -15.50 -5.40
N ASP A 107 -5.47 -14.92 -6.38
CA ASP A 107 -4.90 -14.29 -7.57
C ASP A 107 -5.08 -12.77 -7.55
N GLU A 108 -4.06 -12.05 -8.02
CA GLU A 108 -4.08 -10.58 -8.01
C GLU A 108 -5.05 -9.98 -9.04
N CYS A 109 -5.32 -10.66 -10.16
CA CYS A 109 -6.27 -10.19 -11.16
C CYS A 109 -7.71 -10.34 -10.64
N ASP A 110 -7.99 -11.38 -9.86
CA ASP A 110 -9.31 -11.57 -9.24
C ASP A 110 -9.58 -10.49 -8.18
N LEU A 111 -8.56 -10.06 -7.45
CA LEU A 111 -8.65 -8.90 -6.54
C LEU A 111 -8.91 -7.59 -7.30
N VAL A 112 -8.26 -7.38 -8.45
CA VAL A 112 -8.52 -6.23 -9.32
C VAL A 112 -9.96 -6.28 -9.85
N ALA A 113 -10.43 -7.46 -10.26
CA ALA A 113 -11.79 -7.64 -10.77
C ALA A 113 -12.85 -7.34 -9.69
N ALA A 114 -12.63 -7.79 -8.46
CA ALA A 114 -13.48 -7.45 -7.31
C ALA A 114 -13.55 -5.94 -7.04
N LEU A 115 -12.52 -5.18 -7.47
CA LEU A 115 -12.39 -3.73 -7.30
C LEU A 115 -12.62 -2.94 -8.59
N ALA A 116 -13.16 -3.57 -9.66
CA ALA A 116 -13.22 -2.99 -11.00
C ALA A 116 -14.03 -1.68 -11.12
N GLY A 117 -14.90 -1.37 -10.14
CA GLY A 117 -15.62 -0.09 -10.07
C GLY A 117 -14.74 1.11 -9.69
N LEU A 118 -13.48 0.90 -9.30
CA LEU A 118 -12.58 1.96 -8.90
C LEU A 118 -11.78 2.55 -10.07
N PRO A 119 -11.45 3.85 -10.05
CA PRO A 119 -10.70 4.48 -11.13
C PRO A 119 -9.29 3.92 -11.27
N VAL A 120 -8.80 3.82 -12.51
CA VAL A 120 -7.41 3.45 -12.83
C VAL A 120 -6.59 4.75 -13.01
N PRO A 121 -5.78 5.17 -12.02
CA PRO A 121 -5.03 6.42 -12.12
C PRO A 121 -3.86 6.33 -13.11
N VAL A 122 -3.30 5.12 -13.31
CA VAL A 122 -2.10 4.90 -14.12
C VAL A 122 -2.19 3.54 -14.79
N ARG A 123 -2.36 3.53 -16.11
CA ARG A 123 -2.37 2.29 -16.90
C ARG A 123 -1.00 1.60 -16.87
N GLY A 124 -1.00 0.27 -16.83
CA GLY A 124 0.19 -0.58 -16.80
C GLY A 124 0.91 -0.63 -15.44
N PHE A 125 0.44 0.09 -14.42
CA PHE A 125 1.09 0.06 -13.10
C PHE A 125 0.92 -1.31 -12.45
N GLY A 126 2.04 -2.01 -12.24
CA GLY A 126 2.05 -3.33 -11.62
C GLY A 126 1.46 -4.46 -12.49
N ALA A 127 1.09 -4.16 -13.73
CA ALA A 127 0.48 -5.09 -14.68
C ALA A 127 1.40 -5.32 -15.90
N SER A 128 2.72 -5.30 -15.70
CA SER A 128 3.68 -5.35 -16.83
C SER A 128 3.73 -6.70 -17.54
N ASP A 129 3.39 -7.77 -16.84
CA ASP A 129 3.26 -9.15 -17.31
C ASP A 129 1.78 -9.61 -17.37
N CYS A 130 0.83 -8.69 -17.17
CA CYS A 130 -0.60 -8.98 -17.15
C CYS A 130 -1.30 -8.39 -18.37
N THR A 131 -1.97 -9.24 -19.15
CA THR A 131 -2.76 -8.83 -20.32
C THR A 131 -4.23 -8.55 -19.99
N ARG A 132 -4.70 -8.97 -18.81
CA ARG A 132 -6.11 -8.86 -18.39
C ARG A 132 -6.45 -7.53 -17.74
N CYS A 133 -5.51 -6.95 -16.98
CA CYS A 133 -5.76 -5.79 -16.14
C CYS A 133 -5.19 -4.52 -16.78
N ALA A 134 -5.99 -3.45 -16.85
CA ALA A 134 -5.48 -2.14 -17.26
C ALA A 134 -4.42 -1.60 -16.28
N SER A 135 -4.51 -1.96 -14.99
CA SER A 135 -3.57 -1.63 -13.93
C SER A 135 -3.86 -2.50 -12.71
N HIS A 136 -2.85 -2.75 -11.87
CA HIS A 136 -3.05 -3.30 -10.53
C HIS A 136 -3.08 -2.21 -9.45
N LEU A 137 -2.97 -0.94 -9.83
CA LEU A 137 -3.17 0.21 -8.96
C LEU A 137 -4.52 0.87 -9.27
N LEU A 138 -5.32 1.07 -8.24
CA LEU A 138 -6.63 1.71 -8.30
C LEU A 138 -6.66 2.90 -7.35
N ALA A 139 -7.36 3.97 -7.73
CA ALA A 139 -7.64 5.08 -6.83
C ALA A 139 -8.77 4.68 -5.88
N TRP A 140 -8.70 5.11 -4.63
CA TRP A 140 -9.74 4.88 -3.63
C TRP A 140 -10.33 6.21 -3.19
N PRO A 141 -11.41 6.69 -3.83
CA PRO A 141 -12.07 7.93 -3.43
C PRO A 141 -12.64 7.83 -2.01
N ASP A 142 -12.70 8.95 -1.31
CA ASP A 142 -13.28 9.00 0.03
C ASP A 142 -14.77 8.64 0.01
N GLY A 143 -15.23 7.98 1.08
CA GLY A 143 -16.61 7.50 1.21
C GLY A 143 -16.92 6.24 0.38
N VAL A 144 -16.01 5.75 -0.45
CA VAL A 144 -16.24 4.51 -1.22
C VAL A 144 -15.97 3.29 -0.36
N ALA A 145 -17.02 2.52 -0.08
CA ALA A 145 -16.90 1.22 0.56
C ALA A 145 -16.21 0.21 -0.37
N LEU A 146 -15.39 -0.66 0.21
CA LEU A 146 -14.73 -1.72 -0.55
C LEU A 146 -15.53 -3.01 -0.43
N PRO A 147 -15.75 -3.76 -1.51
CA PRO A 147 -16.36 -5.09 -1.47
C PRO A 147 -15.35 -6.15 -0.98
N LEU A 148 -14.54 -5.79 0.01
CA LEU A 148 -13.58 -6.65 0.68
C LEU A 148 -14.06 -6.85 2.12
N GLY A 149 -13.81 -8.02 2.69
CA GLY A 149 -14.00 -8.23 4.13
C GLY A 149 -13.13 -7.30 4.99
N PRO A 150 -13.13 -7.43 6.32
CA PRO A 150 -12.23 -6.66 7.17
C PRO A 150 -10.75 -6.89 6.78
N PRO A 151 -9.89 -5.87 6.89
CA PRO A 151 -8.48 -6.03 6.56
C PRO A 151 -7.80 -7.00 7.51
N THR A 152 -6.87 -7.80 6.97
CA THR A 152 -6.02 -8.70 7.76
C THR A 152 -5.09 -7.93 8.70
N LEU A 153 -4.62 -6.77 8.27
CA LEU A 153 -3.86 -5.82 9.09
C LEU A 153 -4.42 -4.42 8.89
N SER A 154 -4.66 -3.67 9.97
CA SER A 154 -5.02 -2.25 9.91
C SER A 154 -4.16 -1.44 10.87
N ALA A 155 -3.72 -0.26 10.43
CA ALA A 155 -3.22 0.75 11.35
C ALA A 155 -4.44 1.31 12.08
N GLY A 156 -4.45 1.17 13.41
CA GLY A 156 -5.43 1.84 14.27
C GLY A 156 -5.28 3.36 14.25
#